data_AF-A0A7S2R487-F1
#
_entry.id   AF-A0A7S2R487-F1
#
_cell.length_a   1.000
_cell.length_b   1.000
_cell.length_c   1.000
_cell.angle_alpha   90.00
_cell.angle_beta   90.00
_cell.angle_gamma   90.00
#
_symmetry.space_group_name_H-M   'P 1'
#
loop_
_entity.id
_entity.type
_entity.pdbx_description
1 polymer ?
#
loop_
_entity_poly.entity_id
_entity_poly.type
_entity_poly.pdbx_seq_one_letter_code
_entity_poly.pdbx_strand_id
1 'polypeptide(L)'
;MLSELRFARAYGVTVLDHGAGVIVLAVFLPLSQWLGGFGAKVDNKFLLSVHLVLEIGALLSGLGLAGGLFGRAAPTENLSAVEACLLRGEGADSSSMCASYIRSDRYAGFQAAWGGLFREAHSDSDSYARIVSIEKAGDCCGFGPVLGCQEDSRQMPDYILLDGVPKQVRVQRQSCGEEAFWYPQSGKDTLECAQSASDSRRLLPPTTVAASADDDGSGDSDASLTDVGGCKYEMPASNCKSDAAPAASTKGCAVQLEKEMNYEMRAFGGVIMGFTLLQVVSITSTWFLCWKRKAHDVVPDLSASSFQSSALPLTSSTAAVRDPYLRRQDPGFRPTMGSDEAHQKFTLRQGILLLRQAQHQQEQEEEEQEEAALSEAERGRN
;
A
#
# COMPACT_ATOMS: atom_id res chain seq x y z
N MET A 1 -3.54 6.34 -1.25
CA MET A 1 -4.48 5.94 -2.31
C MET A 1 -3.75 5.61 -3.63
N LEU A 2 -2.83 6.44 -4.16
CA LEU A 2 -2.07 6.10 -5.38
C LEU A 2 -1.25 4.80 -5.26
N SER A 3 -0.72 4.51 -4.07
CA SER A 3 -0.05 3.24 -3.79
C SER A 3 -0.94 2.01 -4.00
N GLU A 4 -2.22 2.09 -3.62
CA GLU A 4 -3.19 0.98 -3.65
C GLU A 4 -3.56 0.58 -5.08
N LEU A 5 -3.74 1.57 -5.95
CA LEU A 5 -4.05 1.35 -7.38
C LEU A 5 -2.97 0.51 -8.07
N ARG A 6 -1.70 0.72 -7.74
CA ARG A 6 -0.59 -0.05 -8.32
C ARG A 6 -0.62 -1.51 -7.90
N PHE A 7 -0.89 -1.79 -6.62
CA PHE A 7 -1.05 -3.17 -6.14
C PHE A 7 -2.27 -3.85 -6.74
N ALA A 8 -3.39 -3.14 -6.89
CA ALA A 8 -4.59 -3.67 -7.53
C ALA A 8 -4.38 -3.97 -9.02
N ARG A 9 -3.56 -3.17 -9.71
CA ARG A 9 -3.11 -3.46 -11.09
C ARG A 9 -2.22 -4.71 -11.15
N ALA A 10 -1.25 -4.84 -10.25
CA ALA A 10 -0.29 -5.96 -10.26
C ALA A 10 -0.87 -7.31 -9.81
N TYR A 11 -1.61 -7.31 -8.70
CA TYR A 11 -2.07 -8.52 -8.03
C TYR A 11 -3.60 -8.73 -8.10
N GLY A 12 -4.31 -7.77 -8.68
CA GLY A 12 -5.76 -7.79 -8.80
C GLY A 12 -6.52 -7.13 -7.65
N VAL A 13 -7.82 -6.95 -7.86
CA VAL A 13 -8.79 -6.38 -6.90
C VAL A 13 -8.85 -7.13 -5.58
N THR A 14 -8.42 -8.39 -5.55
CA THR A 14 -8.30 -9.15 -4.29
C THR A 14 -7.41 -8.46 -3.25
N VAL A 15 -6.41 -7.65 -3.63
CA VAL A 15 -5.63 -6.86 -2.66
C VAL A 15 -6.48 -5.77 -1.99
N LEU A 16 -7.47 -5.23 -2.71
CA LEU A 16 -8.44 -4.28 -2.15
C LEU A 16 -9.30 -4.95 -1.09
N ASP A 17 -9.70 -6.22 -1.29
CA ASP A 17 -10.44 -7.00 -0.30
C ASP A 17 -9.63 -7.19 0.99
N HIS A 18 -8.31 -7.40 0.87
CA HIS A 18 -7.43 -7.48 2.03
C HIS A 18 -7.33 -6.13 2.75
N GLY A 19 -7.25 -5.03 2.00
CA GLY A 19 -7.29 -3.67 2.54
C GLY A 19 -8.58 -3.37 3.30
N ALA A 20 -9.73 -3.74 2.74
CA ALA A 20 -11.02 -3.64 3.43
C ALA A 20 -11.05 -4.46 4.72
N GLY A 21 -10.47 -5.66 4.72
CA GLY A 21 -10.31 -6.48 5.92
C GLY A 21 -9.49 -5.79 7.01
N VAL A 22 -8.40 -5.11 6.64
CA VAL A 22 -7.58 -4.32 7.59
C VAL A 22 -8.39 -3.16 8.18
N ILE A 23 -9.18 -2.45 7.38
CA ILE A 23 -10.05 -1.36 7.87
C ILE A 23 -11.09 -1.90 8.86
N VAL A 24 -11.74 -3.01 8.53
CA VAL A 24 -12.71 -3.66 9.43
C VAL A 24 -12.04 -4.04 10.76
N LEU A 25 -10.84 -4.62 10.72
CA LEU A 25 -10.08 -4.94 11.94
C LEU A 25 -9.70 -3.68 12.73
N ALA A 26 -9.29 -2.61 12.06
CA ALA A 26 -8.92 -1.35 12.70
C ALA A 26 -10.09 -0.71 13.47
N VAL A 27 -11.32 -0.87 13.01
CA VAL A 27 -12.53 -0.39 13.70
C VAL A 27 -12.98 -1.38 14.78
N PHE A 28 -12.86 -2.68 14.51
CA PHE A 28 -13.36 -3.73 15.39
C PHE A 28 -12.50 -3.94 16.64
N LEU A 29 -11.18 -3.86 16.50
CA LEU A 29 -10.24 -4.09 17.60
C LEU A 29 -10.42 -3.09 18.76
N PRO A 30 -10.56 -1.77 18.56
CA PRO A 30 -10.85 -0.83 19.65
C PRO A 30 -12.12 -1.16 20.43
N LEU A 31 -13.19 -1.60 19.75
CA LEU A 31 -14.43 -2.03 20.39
C LEU A 31 -14.21 -3.29 21.24
N SER A 32 -13.50 -4.28 20.70
CA SER A 32 -13.09 -5.49 21.43
C SER A 32 -12.30 -5.10 22.69
N GLN A 33 -11.30 -4.23 22.56
CA GLN A 33 -10.46 -3.78 23.66
C GLN A 33 -11.25 -2.99 24.72
N TRP A 34 -12.23 -2.19 24.31
CA TRP A 34 -13.15 -1.51 25.23
C TRP A 34 -13.98 -2.51 26.05
N LEU A 35 -14.53 -3.55 25.41
CA LEU A 35 -15.26 -4.63 26.10
C LEU A 35 -14.37 -5.42 27.06
N GLY A 36 -13.15 -5.75 26.63
CA GLY A 36 -12.15 -6.43 27.47
C GLY A 36 -11.78 -5.59 28.69
N GLY A 37 -11.47 -4.31 28.49
CA GLY A 37 -11.14 -3.38 29.56
C GLY A 37 -12.31 -3.11 30.52
N PHE A 38 -13.53 -2.96 30.00
CA PHE A 38 -14.73 -2.79 30.83
C PHE A 38 -15.05 -4.07 31.60
N GLY A 39 -15.05 -5.22 30.94
CA GLY A 39 -15.23 -6.54 31.55
C GLY A 39 -14.16 -6.85 32.61
N ALA A 40 -12.92 -6.41 32.40
CA ALA A 40 -11.86 -6.49 33.39
C ALA A 40 -12.17 -5.62 34.63
N LYS A 41 -12.65 -4.39 34.46
CA LYS A 41 -12.98 -3.47 35.56
C LYS A 41 -14.18 -3.90 36.41
N VAL A 42 -15.24 -4.42 35.78
CA VAL A 42 -16.50 -4.77 36.47
C VAL A 42 -16.56 -6.22 36.95
N ASP A 43 -15.45 -6.94 36.87
CA ASP A 43 -15.37 -8.37 37.19
C ASP A 43 -16.37 -9.29 36.45
N ASN A 44 -16.86 -8.88 35.28
CA ASN A 44 -17.87 -9.59 34.50
C ASN A 44 -17.24 -10.64 33.55
N LYS A 45 -17.55 -11.94 33.75
CA LYS A 45 -17.00 -13.03 32.93
C LYS A 45 -17.59 -13.10 31.53
N PHE A 46 -18.86 -12.77 31.39
CA PHE A 46 -19.53 -12.77 30.09
C PHE A 46 -18.85 -11.79 29.13
N LEU A 47 -18.57 -10.56 29.58
CA LEU A 47 -17.86 -9.55 28.78
C LEU A 47 -16.45 -9.98 28.40
N LEU A 48 -15.70 -10.59 29.33
CA LEU A 48 -14.38 -11.14 29.01
C LEU A 48 -14.46 -12.31 28.01
N SER A 49 -15.50 -13.13 28.09
CA SER A 49 -15.71 -14.25 27.16
C SER A 49 -16.07 -13.75 25.76
N VAL A 50 -16.91 -12.71 25.66
CA VAL A 50 -17.19 -12.02 24.39
C VAL A 50 -15.90 -11.45 23.83
N HIS A 51 -15.14 -10.67 24.61
CA HIS A 51 -13.84 -10.15 24.20
C HIS A 51 -12.91 -11.25 23.70
N LEU A 52 -12.80 -12.37 24.41
CA LEU A 52 -11.99 -13.52 24.00
C LEU A 52 -12.41 -14.07 22.63
N VAL A 53 -13.71 -14.24 22.38
CA VAL A 53 -14.22 -14.70 21.08
C VAL A 53 -13.90 -13.68 19.98
N LEU A 54 -14.03 -12.38 20.26
CA LEU A 54 -13.70 -11.33 19.31
C LEU A 54 -12.20 -11.31 18.96
N GLU A 55 -11.33 -11.45 19.96
CA GLU A 55 -9.87 -11.52 19.76
C GLU A 55 -9.47 -12.78 18.98
N ILE A 56 -10.09 -13.94 19.23
CA ILE A 56 -9.85 -15.16 18.44
C ILE A 56 -10.27 -14.95 16.98
N GLY A 57 -11.44 -14.35 16.74
CA GLY A 57 -11.90 -14.02 15.39
C GLY A 57 -10.96 -13.05 14.67
N ALA A 58 -10.51 -12.01 15.37
CA ALA A 58 -9.52 -11.05 14.86
C ALA A 58 -8.17 -11.71 14.57
N LEU A 59 -7.71 -12.63 15.42
CA LEU A 59 -6.48 -13.40 15.21
C LEU A 59 -6.56 -14.25 13.95
N LEU A 60 -7.63 -15.02 13.79
CA LEU A 60 -7.83 -15.86 12.59
C LEU A 60 -7.91 -15.01 11.32
N SER A 61 -8.59 -13.86 11.40
CA SER A 61 -8.69 -12.93 10.28
C SER A 61 -7.33 -12.31 9.94
N GLY A 62 -6.55 -11.89 10.95
CA GLY A 62 -5.20 -11.37 10.77
C GLY A 62 -4.23 -12.39 10.18
N LEU A 63 -4.28 -13.65 10.64
CA LEU A 63 -3.50 -14.74 10.07
C LEU A 63 -3.89 -15.03 8.62
N GLY A 64 -5.19 -15.01 8.30
CA GLY A 64 -5.70 -15.15 6.94
C GLY A 64 -5.21 -14.03 6.03
N LEU A 65 -5.30 -12.77 6.48
CA LEU A 65 -4.82 -11.61 5.73
C LEU A 65 -3.30 -11.67 5.50
N ALA A 66 -2.51 -11.91 6.55
CA ALA A 66 -1.06 -12.01 6.43
C ALA A 66 -0.66 -13.17 5.49
N GLY A 67 -1.26 -14.35 5.67
CA GLY A 67 -1.03 -15.51 4.80
C GLY A 67 -1.41 -15.26 3.35
N GLY A 68 -2.52 -14.55 3.11
CA GLY A 68 -2.94 -14.12 1.77
C GLY A 68 -1.90 -13.21 1.10
N LEU A 69 -1.44 -12.17 1.82
CA LEU A 69 -0.42 -11.25 1.30
C LEU A 69 0.91 -11.95 1.02
N PHE A 70 1.38 -12.81 1.93
CA PHE A 70 2.58 -13.63 1.71
C PHE A 70 2.43 -14.57 0.52
N GLY A 71 1.27 -15.23 0.38
CA GLY A 71 0.98 -16.12 -0.73
C GLY A 71 0.97 -15.40 -2.08
N ARG A 72 0.46 -14.17 -2.16
CA ARG A 72 0.50 -13.36 -3.39
C ARG A 72 1.90 -12.83 -3.70
N ALA A 73 2.66 -12.47 -2.66
CA ALA A 73 4.03 -12.02 -2.80
C ALA A 73 5.04 -13.16 -3.06
N ALA A 74 4.60 -14.42 -3.07
CA ALA A 74 5.42 -15.55 -3.44
C ALA A 74 5.58 -15.57 -4.98
N PRO A 75 6.81 -15.57 -5.51
CA PRO A 75 7.01 -15.73 -6.95
C PRO A 75 6.50 -17.11 -7.37
N THR A 76 5.76 -17.16 -8.48
CA THR A 76 5.26 -18.44 -9.03
C THR A 76 6.35 -19.22 -9.74
N GLU A 77 7.35 -18.52 -10.28
CA GLU A 77 8.44 -19.06 -11.07
C GLU A 77 9.80 -18.73 -10.43
N ASN A 78 10.83 -19.47 -10.81
CA ASN A 78 12.19 -19.20 -10.32
C ASN A 78 12.70 -17.85 -10.88
N LEU A 79 12.93 -16.87 -10.00
CA LEU A 79 13.34 -15.51 -10.35
C LEU A 79 14.58 -15.48 -11.26
N SER A 80 15.55 -16.39 -11.10
CA SER A 80 16.74 -16.41 -11.96
C SER A 80 16.44 -16.85 -13.39
N ALA A 81 15.50 -17.78 -13.57
CA ALA A 81 15.05 -18.23 -14.89
C ALA A 81 14.24 -17.13 -15.59
N VAL A 82 13.42 -16.41 -14.84
CA VAL A 82 12.67 -15.25 -15.33
C VAL A 82 13.60 -14.09 -15.71
N GLU A 83 14.66 -13.85 -14.93
CA GLU A 83 15.64 -12.81 -15.25
C GLU A 83 16.40 -13.13 -16.54
N ALA A 84 16.74 -14.40 -16.77
CA ALA A 84 17.33 -14.86 -18.03
C ALA A 84 16.40 -14.65 -19.23
N CYS A 85 15.08 -14.75 -19.03
CA CYS A 85 14.08 -14.49 -20.07
C CYS A 85 14.03 -13.04 -20.53
N LEU A 86 14.26 -12.10 -19.62
CA LEU A 86 14.18 -10.67 -19.94
C LEU A 86 15.47 -10.13 -20.56
N LEU A 87 16.57 -10.89 -20.53
CA LEU A 87 17.91 -10.50 -20.99
C LEU A 87 18.13 -10.61 -22.51
N ARG A 88 17.35 -11.40 -23.28
CA ARG A 88 17.67 -11.64 -24.71
C ARG A 88 16.46 -12.08 -25.55
N GLY A 89 16.01 -11.22 -26.49
CA GLY A 89 14.94 -11.53 -27.45
C GLY A 89 15.31 -12.55 -28.54
N GLU A 90 16.59 -12.76 -28.82
CA GLU A 90 17.05 -13.66 -29.90
C GLU A 90 17.74 -14.89 -29.33
N GLY A 91 17.02 -16.02 -29.33
CA GLY A 91 17.48 -17.33 -28.89
C GLY A 91 16.62 -17.99 -27.79
N ALA A 92 15.65 -17.27 -27.22
CA ALA A 92 14.77 -17.73 -26.15
C ALA A 92 13.61 -18.64 -26.61
N ASP A 93 13.70 -19.22 -27.81
CA ASP A 93 12.64 -20.03 -28.42
C ASP A 93 12.45 -21.44 -27.78
N SER A 94 12.94 -21.71 -26.56
CA SER A 94 12.85 -23.09 -26.04
C SER A 94 12.84 -23.33 -24.53
N SER A 95 12.92 -22.31 -23.67
CA SER A 95 12.52 -22.53 -22.29
C SER A 95 11.00 -22.35 -22.22
N SER A 96 10.26 -23.45 -22.18
CA SER A 96 8.80 -23.43 -21.94
C SER A 96 8.41 -22.57 -20.72
N MET A 97 9.32 -22.43 -19.75
CA MET A 97 9.14 -21.55 -18.59
C MET A 97 9.06 -20.07 -18.97
N CYS A 98 9.79 -19.64 -20.01
CA CYS A 98 9.82 -18.26 -20.47
C CYS A 98 8.49 -17.83 -21.07
N ALA A 99 8.01 -18.66 -22.01
CA ALA A 99 6.70 -18.50 -22.61
C ALA A 99 5.61 -18.57 -21.53
N SER A 100 5.73 -19.50 -20.56
CA SER A 100 4.79 -19.61 -19.44
C SER A 100 4.74 -18.33 -18.60
N TYR A 101 5.89 -17.77 -18.24
CA TYR A 101 5.97 -16.54 -17.45
C TYR A 101 5.41 -15.32 -18.19
N ILE A 102 5.88 -15.05 -19.41
CA ILE A 102 5.42 -13.90 -20.21
C ILE A 102 3.91 -13.99 -20.48
N ARG A 103 3.40 -15.21 -20.68
CA ARG A 103 1.97 -15.49 -20.88
C ARG A 103 1.18 -15.62 -19.58
N SER A 104 1.79 -15.42 -18.42
CA SER A 104 1.09 -15.55 -17.14
C SER A 104 0.21 -14.33 -16.86
N ASP A 105 -0.87 -14.53 -16.11
CA ASP A 105 -1.70 -13.42 -15.63
C ASP A 105 -0.93 -12.49 -14.69
N ARG A 106 0.09 -13.02 -14.01
CA ARG A 106 0.98 -12.28 -13.11
C ARG A 106 1.83 -11.27 -13.90
N TYR A 107 2.45 -11.69 -15.00
CA TYR A 107 3.19 -10.78 -15.88
C TYR A 107 2.29 -9.69 -16.45
N ALA A 108 1.10 -10.07 -16.91
CA ALA A 108 0.11 -9.12 -17.43
C ALA A 108 -0.35 -8.09 -16.38
N GLY A 109 -0.52 -8.50 -15.12
CA GLY A 109 -0.79 -7.59 -14.00
C GLY A 109 0.36 -6.62 -13.74
N PHE A 110 1.60 -7.10 -13.71
CA PHE A 110 2.78 -6.22 -13.57
C PHE A 110 2.94 -5.28 -14.75
N GLN A 111 2.59 -5.71 -15.97
CA GLN A 111 2.59 -4.86 -17.16
C GLN A 111 1.56 -3.75 -17.04
N ALA A 112 0.35 -4.07 -16.57
CA ALA A 112 -0.68 -3.07 -16.28
C ALA A 112 -0.23 -2.08 -15.19
N ALA A 113 0.46 -2.58 -14.15
CA ALA A 113 1.01 -1.73 -13.09
C ALA A 113 2.10 -0.80 -13.61
N TRP A 114 3.04 -1.31 -14.44
CA TRP A 114 4.07 -0.51 -15.10
C TRP A 114 3.47 0.53 -16.04
N GLY A 115 2.51 0.15 -16.88
CA GLY A 115 1.85 1.08 -17.80
C GLY A 115 1.06 2.18 -17.08
N GLY A 116 0.45 1.86 -15.94
CA GLY A 116 -0.15 2.87 -15.06
C GLY A 116 0.89 3.84 -14.51
N LEU A 117 2.00 3.32 -13.97
CA LEU A 117 3.11 4.12 -13.42
C LEU A 117 3.77 5.00 -14.49
N PHE A 118 4.03 4.44 -15.68
CA PHE A 118 4.60 5.14 -16.82
C PHE A 118 3.73 6.31 -17.27
N ARG A 119 2.42 6.10 -17.32
CA ARG A 119 1.49 7.18 -17.68
C ARG A 119 1.44 8.26 -16.59
N GLU A 120 1.42 7.88 -15.32
CA GLU A 120 1.45 8.81 -14.17
C GLU A 120 2.74 9.65 -14.18
N ALA A 121 3.88 9.05 -14.54
CA ALA A 121 5.18 9.71 -14.65
C ALA A 121 5.25 10.85 -15.69
N HIS A 122 4.27 10.97 -16.61
CA HIS A 122 4.20 12.11 -17.51
C HIS A 122 3.65 13.38 -16.83
N SER A 123 2.90 13.20 -15.74
CA SER A 123 2.26 14.29 -15.00
C SER A 123 2.80 14.46 -13.58
N ASP A 124 3.47 13.44 -13.04
CA ASP A 124 3.92 13.37 -11.65
C ASP A 124 5.41 13.03 -11.57
N SER A 125 6.19 13.92 -10.97
CA SER A 125 7.64 13.77 -10.80
C SER A 125 8.01 12.60 -9.91
N ASP A 126 7.19 12.27 -8.91
CA ASP A 126 7.47 11.19 -7.97
C ASP A 126 7.34 9.82 -8.65
N SER A 127 6.29 9.68 -9.45
CA SER A 127 6.11 8.51 -10.32
C SER A 127 7.26 8.36 -11.31
N TYR A 128 7.76 9.46 -11.90
CA TYR A 128 8.93 9.42 -12.78
C TYR A 128 10.21 9.01 -12.04
N ALA A 129 10.49 9.61 -10.88
CA ALA A 129 11.63 9.29 -10.04
C ALA A 129 11.62 7.81 -9.62
N ARG A 130 10.44 7.25 -9.37
CA ARG A 130 10.29 5.84 -9.04
C ARG A 130 10.57 4.90 -10.21
N ILE A 131 10.14 5.22 -11.44
CA ILE A 131 10.52 4.40 -12.60
C ILE A 131 12.03 4.42 -12.79
N VAL A 132 12.63 5.61 -12.68
CA VAL A 132 14.09 5.78 -12.79
C VAL A 132 14.81 4.99 -11.69
N SER A 133 14.29 4.94 -10.47
CA SER A 133 14.88 4.16 -9.39
C SER A 133 14.77 2.65 -9.65
N ILE A 134 13.66 2.17 -10.21
CA ILE A 134 13.49 0.77 -10.62
C ILE A 134 14.48 0.42 -11.73
N GLU A 135 14.57 1.23 -12.78
CA GLU A 135 15.50 1.02 -13.90
C GLU A 135 16.96 0.98 -13.41
N LYS A 136 17.34 1.95 -12.55
CA LYS A 136 18.69 2.03 -11.98
C LYS A 136 19.00 0.86 -11.04
N ALA A 137 18.05 0.45 -10.20
CA ALA A 137 18.23 -0.66 -9.27
C ALA A 137 18.30 -2.01 -9.98
N GLY A 138 17.57 -2.16 -11.10
CA GLY A 138 17.52 -3.38 -11.88
C GLY A 138 18.61 -3.50 -12.95
N ASP A 139 19.31 -2.41 -13.28
CA ASP A 139 20.12 -2.29 -14.50
C ASP A 139 19.31 -2.78 -15.72
N CYS A 140 18.13 -2.20 -15.89
CA CYS A 140 17.11 -2.62 -16.84
C CYS A 140 16.49 -1.41 -17.56
N CYS A 141 15.84 -1.68 -18.68
CA CYS A 141 15.20 -0.65 -19.51
C CYS A 141 13.84 -1.08 -20.02
N GLY A 142 12.82 -0.25 -19.77
CA GLY A 142 11.44 -0.56 -20.12
C GLY A 142 10.90 -1.81 -19.42
N PHE A 143 9.69 -2.24 -19.74
CA PHE A 143 9.04 -3.33 -19.02
C PHE A 143 9.50 -4.72 -19.45
N GLY A 144 9.27 -5.08 -20.71
CA GLY A 144 9.45 -6.44 -21.24
C GLY A 144 10.85 -6.76 -21.81
N PRO A 145 11.02 -7.91 -22.48
CA PRO A 145 12.29 -8.32 -23.07
C PRO A 145 12.74 -7.37 -24.19
N VAL A 146 14.04 -7.10 -24.26
CA VAL A 146 14.63 -6.27 -25.32
C VAL A 146 14.57 -7.01 -26.67
N LEU A 147 14.00 -6.37 -27.69
CA LEU A 147 13.94 -6.87 -29.09
C LEU A 147 13.17 -8.21 -29.29
N GLY A 148 12.22 -8.54 -28.43
CA GLY A 148 11.53 -9.85 -28.45
C GLY A 148 10.05 -9.77 -28.11
N CYS A 149 9.32 -8.82 -28.70
CA CYS A 149 7.89 -8.72 -28.45
C CYS A 149 7.15 -9.91 -29.05
N GLN A 150 6.39 -10.61 -28.21
CA GLN A 150 5.45 -11.64 -28.63
C GLN A 150 4.04 -11.10 -28.41
N GLU A 151 3.24 -11.05 -29.48
CA GLU A 151 1.85 -10.64 -29.35
C GLU A 151 1.08 -11.63 -28.46
N ASP A 152 0.31 -11.08 -27.53
CA ASP A 152 -0.60 -11.83 -26.67
C ASP A 152 -1.99 -11.18 -26.72
N SER A 153 -2.82 -11.70 -27.63
CA SER A 153 -4.18 -11.23 -27.88
C SER A 153 -5.20 -11.70 -26.85
N ARG A 154 -4.78 -12.46 -25.82
CA ARG A 154 -5.69 -12.83 -24.73
C ARG A 154 -6.11 -11.56 -23.99
N GLN A 155 -7.35 -11.58 -23.49
CA GLN A 155 -7.87 -10.48 -22.70
C GLN A 155 -7.14 -10.39 -21.35
N MET A 156 -7.00 -9.16 -20.85
CA MET A 156 -6.51 -8.93 -19.51
C MET A 156 -7.46 -9.60 -18.50
N PRO A 157 -6.95 -10.31 -17.48
CA PRO A 157 -7.79 -10.89 -16.44
C PRO A 157 -8.77 -9.87 -15.86
N ASP A 158 -10.02 -10.28 -15.69
CA ASP A 158 -11.13 -9.43 -15.21
C ASP A 158 -10.91 -8.90 -13.79
N TYR A 159 -10.13 -9.62 -12.98
CA TYR A 159 -9.77 -9.21 -11.63
C TYR A 159 -8.67 -8.14 -11.58
N ILE A 160 -8.04 -7.75 -12.70
CA ILE A 160 -7.04 -6.69 -12.73
C ILE A 160 -7.71 -5.34 -12.90
N LEU A 161 -7.36 -4.38 -12.05
CA LEU A 161 -7.88 -3.03 -12.17
C LEU A 161 -7.23 -2.30 -13.35
N LEU A 162 -8.01 -1.94 -14.37
CA LEU A 162 -7.51 -1.25 -15.57
C LEU A 162 -7.64 0.27 -15.49
N ASP A 163 -8.05 0.81 -14.35
CA ASP A 163 -8.16 2.23 -14.14
C ASP A 163 -6.80 2.88 -14.25
N GLY A 164 -6.72 3.80 -15.20
CA GLY A 164 -5.49 4.48 -15.54
C GLY A 164 -4.51 3.70 -16.43
N VAL A 165 -4.88 2.52 -16.88
CA VAL A 165 -4.08 1.77 -17.86
C VAL A 165 -4.41 2.30 -19.27
N PRO A 166 -3.43 2.52 -20.17
CA PRO A 166 -3.68 2.91 -21.57
C PRO A 166 -4.64 1.95 -22.28
N LYS A 167 -5.54 2.46 -23.13
CA LYS A 167 -6.59 1.64 -23.77
C LYS A 167 -6.02 0.46 -24.57
N GLN A 168 -4.85 0.66 -25.17
CA GLN A 168 -4.13 -0.35 -25.95
C GLN A 168 -3.77 -1.59 -25.12
N VAL A 169 -3.25 -1.39 -23.91
CA VAL A 169 -2.92 -2.45 -22.93
C VAL A 169 -4.20 -3.16 -22.42
N ARG A 170 -5.38 -2.53 -22.54
CA ARG A 170 -6.66 -3.12 -22.09
C ARG A 170 -7.22 -4.13 -23.09
N VAL A 171 -6.99 -3.91 -24.38
CA VAL A 171 -7.56 -4.74 -25.45
C VAL A 171 -6.82 -6.08 -25.53
N GLN A 172 -5.49 -6.03 -25.37
CA GLN A 172 -4.61 -7.19 -25.44
C GLN A 172 -3.51 -7.06 -24.40
N ARG A 173 -3.08 -8.21 -23.83
CA ARG A 173 -2.06 -8.25 -22.78
C ARG A 173 -0.75 -7.66 -23.27
N GLN A 174 -0.32 -8.04 -24.48
CA GLN A 174 0.90 -7.55 -25.08
C GLN A 174 0.66 -7.22 -26.54
N SER A 175 0.87 -5.95 -26.91
CA SER A 175 0.81 -5.47 -28.28
C SER A 175 2.21 -5.21 -28.81
N CYS A 176 2.54 -5.84 -29.94
CA CYS A 176 3.72 -5.48 -30.72
C CYS A 176 3.26 -4.57 -31.85
N GLY A 177 3.94 -3.45 -32.07
CA GLY A 177 3.42 -2.48 -33.04
C GLY A 177 4.32 -1.28 -33.24
N GLU A 178 3.94 -0.51 -34.26
CA GLU A 178 4.62 0.71 -34.70
C GLU A 178 4.21 1.95 -33.88
N GLU A 179 3.28 1.81 -32.93
CA GLU A 179 2.90 2.91 -32.05
C GLU A 179 4.07 3.35 -31.15
N ALA A 180 4.18 4.67 -30.94
CA ALA A 180 5.11 5.22 -29.96
C ALA A 180 4.93 4.50 -28.61
N PHE A 181 6.04 4.22 -27.92
CA PHE A 181 6.13 3.50 -26.63
C PHE A 181 6.00 1.96 -26.67
N TRP A 182 5.76 1.35 -27.83
CA TRP A 182 5.67 -0.10 -28.00
C TRP A 182 6.86 -0.70 -28.72
N TYR A 183 7.12 -2.00 -28.54
CA TYR A 183 8.18 -2.70 -29.26
C TYR A 183 7.95 -2.71 -30.76
N PRO A 184 9.01 -2.53 -31.59
CA PRO A 184 8.94 -2.92 -32.98
C PRO A 184 8.73 -4.44 -33.06
N GLN A 185 7.93 -4.88 -34.02
CA GLN A 185 7.69 -6.30 -34.26
C GLN A 185 9.03 -6.98 -34.62
N SER A 186 9.36 -8.09 -33.94
CA SER A 186 10.59 -8.84 -34.20
C SER A 186 10.70 -9.21 -35.68
N GLY A 187 11.78 -8.79 -36.35
CA GLY A 187 12.06 -9.13 -37.76
C GLY A 187 11.91 -8.01 -38.80
N LYS A 188 11.65 -6.75 -38.41
CA LYS A 188 11.76 -5.57 -39.28
C LYS A 188 12.80 -4.59 -38.70
N ASP A 189 13.67 -4.04 -39.55
CA ASP A 189 14.82 -3.19 -39.18
C ASP A 189 14.45 -2.07 -38.18
N THR A 190 15.08 -2.09 -37.01
CA THR A 190 14.66 -1.39 -35.79
C THR A 190 15.39 -0.05 -35.53
N LEU A 191 15.50 0.87 -36.50
CA LEU A 191 16.39 2.04 -36.34
C LEU A 191 15.75 3.42 -36.08
N GLU A 192 14.42 3.60 -36.13
CA GLU A 192 13.83 4.97 -36.12
C GLU A 192 12.81 5.28 -35.00
N CYS A 193 13.12 4.97 -33.74
CA CYS A 193 12.24 5.33 -32.61
C CYS A 193 12.48 6.74 -32.04
N ALA A 194 13.59 7.39 -32.40
CA ALA A 194 14.04 8.61 -31.73
C ALA A 194 13.29 9.87 -32.19
N GLN A 195 12.79 9.88 -33.44
CA GLN A 195 12.31 11.12 -34.05
C GLN A 195 10.89 11.52 -33.62
N SER A 196 10.01 10.57 -33.28
CA SER A 196 8.64 10.90 -32.84
C SER A 196 8.57 11.42 -31.39
N ALA A 197 9.57 11.12 -30.55
CA ALA A 197 9.64 11.64 -29.18
C ALA A 197 10.24 13.06 -29.10
N SER A 198 11.08 13.46 -30.07
CA SER A 198 11.58 14.84 -30.17
C SER A 198 10.46 15.86 -30.44
N ASP A 199 9.41 15.47 -31.16
CA ASP A 199 8.25 16.35 -31.41
C ASP A 199 7.30 16.47 -30.21
N SER A 200 7.31 15.50 -29.29
CA SER A 200 6.52 15.56 -28.06
C SER A 200 7.10 16.51 -26.99
N ARG A 201 8.31 17.08 -27.20
CA ARG A 201 8.83 18.17 -26.36
C ARG A 201 8.04 19.49 -26.49
N ARG A 202 7.04 19.57 -27.38
CA ARG A 202 6.10 20.70 -27.45
C ARG A 202 4.91 20.61 -26.49
N LEU A 203 4.76 19.54 -25.71
CA LEU A 203 3.67 19.39 -24.71
C LEU A 203 4.10 19.84 -23.30
N LEU A 204 4.75 20.99 -23.21
CA LEU A 204 4.87 21.77 -21.97
C LEU A 204 3.66 22.73 -21.85
N PRO A 205 3.27 23.16 -20.63
CA PRO A 205 1.97 23.76 -20.30
C PRO A 205 1.70 25.08 -21.06
N PRO A 206 0.44 25.54 -21.13
CA PRO A 206 0.01 26.62 -22.03
C PRO A 206 0.70 27.93 -21.64
N THR A 207 1.83 28.22 -22.28
CA THR A 207 2.26 29.59 -22.44
C THR A 207 1.49 30.12 -23.64
N THR A 208 0.66 31.12 -23.35
CA THR A 208 -0.04 31.95 -24.31
C THR A 208 0.93 32.45 -25.38
N VAL A 209 1.00 31.78 -26.51
CA VAL A 209 1.66 32.33 -27.70
C VAL A 209 0.57 32.73 -28.67
N ALA A 210 0.54 34.02 -28.90
CA ALA A 210 -0.36 34.72 -29.79
C ALA A 210 -0.34 34.10 -31.18
N ALA A 211 -1.52 34.08 -31.80
CA ALA A 211 -1.70 33.79 -33.20
C ALA A 211 -0.85 34.74 -34.06
N SER A 212 0.00 34.18 -34.90
CA SER A 212 0.46 34.82 -36.13
C SER A 212 0.05 33.94 -37.30
N ALA A 213 -0.86 34.48 -38.09
CA ALA A 213 -1.27 33.96 -39.39
C ALA A 213 -0.16 34.18 -40.43
N ASP A 214 -0.39 33.54 -41.59
CA ASP A 214 0.29 33.69 -42.88
C ASP A 214 1.46 32.69 -43.11
N ASP A 215 1.27 31.72 -44.00
CA ASP A 215 1.76 31.86 -45.39
C ASP A 215 1.40 30.62 -46.27
N ASP A 216 1.15 30.89 -47.54
CA ASP A 216 0.76 30.02 -48.64
C ASP A 216 1.95 29.18 -49.16
N GLY A 217 1.68 28.00 -49.77
CA GLY A 217 2.62 27.45 -50.77
C GLY A 217 2.69 25.94 -50.95
N SER A 218 1.79 25.44 -51.77
CA SER A 218 1.90 24.25 -52.64
C SER A 218 3.32 23.71 -52.90
N GLY A 219 3.55 22.44 -52.55
CA GLY A 219 4.71 21.66 -53.01
C GLY A 219 4.57 20.18 -52.67
N ASP A 220 4.10 19.39 -53.64
CA ASP A 220 4.09 17.93 -53.63
C ASP A 220 5.45 17.39 -53.18
N SER A 221 5.48 16.82 -51.99
CA SER A 221 6.46 15.83 -51.58
C SER A 221 5.66 14.67 -51.03
N ASP A 222 5.66 13.55 -51.76
CA ASP A 222 5.31 12.24 -51.25
C ASP A 222 6.27 11.89 -50.09
N ALA A 223 6.07 12.52 -48.94
CA ALA A 223 6.61 12.07 -47.68
C ALA A 223 5.84 10.81 -47.33
N SER A 224 6.37 9.69 -47.81
CA SER A 224 6.06 8.33 -47.37
C SER A 224 6.03 8.29 -45.84
N LEU A 225 4.84 8.50 -45.28
CA LEU A 225 4.55 8.43 -43.86
C LEU A 225 4.37 6.95 -43.46
N THR A 226 5.41 6.13 -43.67
CA THR A 226 5.40 4.69 -43.36
C THR A 226 6.62 4.20 -42.60
N ASP A 227 7.37 5.09 -41.94
CA ASP A 227 8.45 4.69 -41.04
C ASP A 227 8.22 5.25 -39.63
N VAL A 228 7.18 4.73 -38.96
CA VAL A 228 7.01 4.92 -37.52
C VAL A 228 7.55 3.66 -36.85
N GLY A 229 8.87 3.63 -36.64
CA GLY A 229 9.52 2.52 -35.94
C GLY A 229 9.12 2.52 -34.45
N GLY A 230 8.51 1.42 -33.97
CA GLY A 230 8.22 1.20 -32.55
C GLY A 230 9.48 1.27 -31.68
N CYS A 231 9.38 1.70 -30.42
CA CYS A 231 10.46 1.86 -29.45
C CYS A 231 11.25 0.58 -29.14
N LYS A 232 12.58 0.72 -29.10
CA LYS A 232 13.55 -0.31 -28.67
C LYS A 232 13.22 -1.02 -27.34
N TYR A 233 12.58 -0.30 -26.42
CA TYR A 233 12.08 -0.82 -25.15
C TYR A 233 10.60 -0.46 -25.02
N GLU A 234 9.82 -1.30 -24.36
CA GLU A 234 8.43 -0.98 -24.01
C GLU A 234 8.39 -0.02 -22.82
N MET A 235 7.79 1.16 -23.01
CA MET A 235 7.62 2.18 -21.97
C MET A 235 8.92 2.52 -21.20
N PRO A 236 10.01 2.95 -21.89
CA PRO A 236 11.28 3.27 -21.24
C PRO A 236 11.26 4.62 -20.53
N ALA A 237 11.92 4.72 -19.38
CA ALA A 237 12.23 5.98 -18.74
C ALA A 237 13.75 6.25 -18.74
N SER A 238 14.16 7.34 -18.08
CA SER A 238 15.57 7.62 -17.78
C SER A 238 16.52 7.59 -19.02
N ASN A 239 17.74 7.10 -18.80
CA ASN A 239 18.84 6.94 -19.75
C ASN A 239 18.56 5.91 -20.86
N CYS A 240 17.50 5.11 -20.72
CA CYS A 240 17.06 4.15 -21.74
C CYS A 240 16.53 4.85 -23.01
N LYS A 241 16.36 6.18 -22.95
CA LYS A 241 16.05 7.05 -24.10
C LYS A 241 17.25 7.39 -24.98
N SER A 242 18.46 6.97 -24.63
CA SER A 242 19.64 7.23 -25.48
C SER A 242 19.55 6.47 -26.80
N ASP A 243 19.96 7.13 -27.90
CA ASP A 243 19.99 6.55 -29.26
C ASP A 243 21.02 5.43 -29.42
N ALA A 244 21.83 5.16 -28.38
CA ALA A 244 22.78 4.06 -28.38
C ALA A 244 22.04 2.73 -28.55
N ALA A 245 22.60 1.80 -29.33
CA ALA A 245 22.09 0.43 -29.43
C ALA A 245 21.98 -0.23 -28.04
N PRO A 246 21.05 -1.18 -27.81
CA PRO A 246 20.92 -1.81 -26.51
C PRO A 246 22.21 -2.57 -26.25
N ALA A 247 22.77 -2.43 -25.05
CA ALA A 247 23.82 -3.35 -24.68
C ALA A 247 23.23 -4.77 -24.73
N ALA A 248 24.01 -5.76 -25.17
CA ALA A 248 23.55 -7.15 -25.20
C ALA A 248 23.19 -7.70 -23.80
N SER A 249 23.54 -6.96 -22.74
CA SER A 249 23.20 -7.22 -21.35
C SER A 249 21.97 -6.47 -20.85
N THR A 250 21.36 -5.59 -21.64
CA THR A 250 20.18 -4.84 -21.21
C THR A 250 18.97 -5.77 -21.14
N LYS A 251 18.24 -5.73 -20.03
CA LYS A 251 17.04 -6.53 -19.77
C LYS A 251 15.83 -5.66 -19.49
N GLY A 252 14.64 -6.25 -19.58
CA GLY A 252 13.39 -5.63 -19.11
C GLY A 252 13.30 -5.51 -17.59
N CYS A 253 12.56 -4.51 -17.12
CA CYS A 253 12.37 -4.21 -15.69
C CYS A 253 11.24 -4.99 -15.01
N ALA A 254 10.51 -5.86 -15.71
CA ALA A 254 9.40 -6.62 -15.12
C ALA A 254 9.80 -7.38 -13.83
N VAL A 255 10.96 -8.06 -13.82
CA VAL A 255 11.46 -8.76 -12.62
C VAL A 255 11.80 -7.80 -11.49
N GLN A 256 12.36 -6.64 -11.80
CA GLN A 256 12.74 -5.68 -10.78
C GLN A 256 11.52 -5.03 -10.14
N LEU A 257 10.53 -4.64 -10.95
CA LEU A 257 9.22 -4.18 -10.46
C LEU A 257 8.56 -5.24 -9.58
N GLU A 258 8.56 -6.50 -10.03
CA GLU A 258 8.00 -7.61 -9.27
C GLU A 258 8.72 -7.79 -7.92
N LYS A 259 10.06 -7.73 -7.88
CA LYS A 259 10.84 -7.80 -6.64
C LYS A 259 10.46 -6.68 -5.66
N GLU A 260 10.38 -5.45 -6.13
CA GLU A 260 10.02 -4.28 -5.31
C GLU A 260 8.60 -4.40 -4.75
N MET A 261 7.62 -4.72 -5.59
CA MET A 261 6.23 -4.86 -5.16
C MET A 261 6.03 -6.07 -4.24
N ASN A 262 6.74 -7.18 -4.48
CA ASN A 262 6.70 -8.34 -3.57
C ASN A 262 7.30 -7.98 -2.20
N TYR A 263 8.37 -7.19 -2.17
CA TYR A 263 9.00 -6.74 -0.92
C TYR A 263 8.04 -5.87 -0.10
N GLU A 264 7.41 -4.87 -0.72
CA GLU A 264 6.41 -4.03 -0.04
C GLU A 264 5.23 -4.88 0.49
N MET A 265 4.72 -5.81 -0.32
CA MET A 265 3.63 -6.71 0.06
C MET A 265 4.01 -7.62 1.26
N ARG A 266 5.23 -8.16 1.27
CA ARG A 266 5.75 -8.96 2.39
C ARG A 266 5.96 -8.12 3.63
N ALA A 267 6.39 -6.88 3.49
CA ALA A 267 6.52 -5.96 4.63
C ALA A 267 5.16 -5.72 5.29
N PHE A 268 4.11 -5.46 4.51
CA PHE A 268 2.74 -5.35 5.04
C PHE A 268 2.25 -6.64 5.71
N GLY A 269 2.47 -7.80 5.08
CA GLY A 269 2.16 -9.10 5.69
C GLY A 269 2.92 -9.34 7.00
N GLY A 270 4.18 -8.93 7.07
CA GLY A 270 5.02 -9.03 8.27
C GLY A 270 4.54 -8.15 9.42
N VAL A 271 4.11 -6.92 9.12
CA VAL A 271 3.53 -6.01 10.11
C VAL A 271 2.24 -6.61 10.70
N ILE A 272 1.34 -7.10 9.84
CA ILE A 272 0.09 -7.76 10.29
C ILE A 272 0.42 -8.98 11.14
N MET A 273 1.39 -9.81 10.73
CA MET A 273 1.85 -10.96 11.51
C MET A 273 2.37 -10.53 12.89
N GLY A 274 3.16 -9.46 12.98
CA GLY A 274 3.62 -8.89 14.25
C GLY A 274 2.46 -8.52 15.19
N PHE A 275 1.42 -7.86 14.66
CA PHE A 275 0.22 -7.54 15.44
C PHE A 275 -0.55 -8.78 15.89
N THR A 276 -0.63 -9.83 15.06
CA THR A 276 -1.27 -11.10 15.47
C THR A 276 -0.55 -11.78 16.62
N LEU A 277 0.79 -11.68 16.71
CA LEU A 277 1.55 -12.20 17.85
C LEU A 277 1.20 -11.47 19.16
N LEU A 278 1.00 -10.15 19.11
CA LEU A 278 0.54 -9.39 20.28
C LEU A 278 -0.87 -9.79 20.70
N GLN A 279 -1.75 -10.12 19.75
CA GLN A 279 -3.10 -10.64 20.05
C GLN A 279 -3.05 -11.98 20.78
N VAL A 280 -2.09 -12.88 20.47
CA VAL A 280 -1.93 -14.14 21.23
C VAL A 280 -1.65 -13.87 22.71
N VAL A 281 -0.86 -12.84 23.02
CA VAL A 281 -0.60 -12.42 24.41
C VAL A 281 -1.88 -11.85 25.07
N SER A 282 -2.67 -11.07 24.34
CA SER A 282 -3.97 -10.57 24.79
C SER A 282 -4.96 -11.71 25.10
N ILE A 283 -5.10 -12.67 24.18
CA ILE A 283 -5.96 -13.85 24.30
C ILE A 283 -5.57 -14.69 25.50
N THR A 284 -4.28 -15.00 25.64
CA THR A 284 -3.78 -15.80 26.77
C THR A 284 -4.01 -15.09 28.10
N SER A 285 -3.75 -13.79 28.18
CA SER A 285 -4.03 -12.98 29.38
C SER A 285 -5.52 -12.99 29.74
N THR A 286 -6.39 -12.76 28.76
CA THR A 286 -7.85 -12.80 28.94
C THR A 286 -8.32 -14.18 29.39
N TRP A 287 -7.77 -15.24 28.81
CA TRP A 287 -8.06 -16.62 29.19
C TRP A 287 -7.73 -16.87 30.68
N PHE A 288 -6.56 -16.43 31.15
CA PHE A 288 -6.21 -16.53 32.57
C PHE A 288 -7.13 -15.70 33.47
N LEU A 289 -7.55 -14.51 33.05
CA LEU A 289 -8.51 -13.69 33.80
C LEU A 289 -9.88 -14.36 33.91
N CYS A 290 -10.37 -15.00 32.83
CA CYS A 290 -11.60 -15.79 32.84
C CYS A 290 -11.52 -16.95 33.85
N TRP A 291 -10.39 -17.68 33.88
CA TRP A 291 -10.19 -18.79 34.80
C TRP A 291 -9.99 -18.36 36.26
N LYS A 292 -9.28 -17.26 36.52
CA LYS A 292 -9.02 -16.79 37.89
C LYS A 292 -10.29 -16.34 38.61
N ARG A 293 -11.32 -15.88 37.89
CA ARG A 293 -12.54 -15.36 38.49
C ARG A 293 -13.42 -16.47 39.06
N LYS A 294 -13.91 -16.27 40.29
CA LYS A 294 -14.81 -17.19 41.02
C LYS A 294 -16.11 -17.42 40.25
N ALA A 295 -16.74 -18.59 40.44
CA ALA A 295 -17.86 -19.09 39.63
C ALA A 295 -19.11 -18.17 39.57
N HIS A 296 -19.30 -17.29 40.55
CA HIS A 296 -20.46 -16.41 40.62
C HIS A 296 -20.15 -15.07 39.96
N ASP A 297 -20.75 -14.81 38.79
CA ASP A 297 -20.82 -13.45 38.24
C ASP A 297 -21.58 -12.57 39.24
N VAL A 298 -20.89 -11.59 39.79
CA VAL A 298 -21.53 -10.57 40.62
C VAL A 298 -22.25 -9.64 39.66
N VAL A 299 -23.49 -9.97 39.31
CA VAL A 299 -24.36 -9.00 38.65
C VAL A 299 -24.46 -7.82 39.62
N PRO A 300 -24.10 -6.59 39.21
CA PRO A 300 -24.29 -5.45 40.08
C PRO A 300 -25.77 -5.41 40.46
N ASP A 301 -26.05 -5.45 41.76
CA ASP A 301 -27.42 -5.33 42.28
C ASP A 301 -27.95 -3.96 41.90
N LEU A 302 -28.54 -3.85 40.70
CA LEU A 302 -29.24 -2.66 40.21
C LEU A 302 -30.43 -2.30 41.12
N SER A 303 -30.85 -3.25 41.96
CA SER A 303 -31.82 -3.09 43.03
C SER A 303 -31.30 -2.22 44.20
N ALA A 304 -29.98 -2.19 44.46
CA ALA A 304 -29.38 -1.41 45.55
C ALA A 304 -29.08 0.05 45.16
N SER A 305 -29.03 0.36 43.86
CA SER A 305 -29.06 1.74 43.36
C SER A 305 -30.50 2.27 43.27
N SER A 306 -31.39 1.84 44.17
CA SER A 306 -32.68 2.47 44.38
C SER A 306 -32.43 3.93 44.72
N PHE A 307 -32.56 4.78 43.71
CA PHE A 307 -33.20 6.09 43.80
C PHE A 307 -32.95 6.77 45.15
N GLN A 308 -31.68 7.13 45.45
CA GLN A 308 -31.45 8.29 46.28
C GLN A 308 -31.80 9.50 45.41
N SER A 309 -33.10 9.61 45.13
CA SER A 309 -33.75 10.79 44.61
C SER A 309 -33.27 11.88 45.53
N SER A 310 -32.42 12.74 44.99
CA SER A 310 -32.03 13.97 45.66
C SER A 310 -33.29 14.81 45.72
N ALA A 311 -34.15 14.52 46.70
CA ALA A 311 -35.10 15.47 47.21
C ALA A 311 -34.25 16.64 47.67
N LEU A 312 -34.21 17.69 46.85
CA LEU A 312 -33.68 18.98 47.20
C LEU A 312 -34.21 19.33 48.60
N PRO A 313 -33.33 19.53 49.61
CA PRO A 313 -33.78 19.96 50.91
C PRO A 313 -34.27 21.40 50.76
N LEU A 314 -35.59 21.57 50.62
CA LEU A 314 -36.24 22.83 50.93
C LEU A 314 -36.06 23.04 52.43
N THR A 315 -35.17 23.97 52.76
CA THR A 315 -34.91 24.47 54.09
C THR A 315 -36.24 24.88 54.75
N SER A 316 -36.64 24.15 55.78
CA SER A 316 -37.49 24.70 56.82
C SER A 316 -36.94 24.27 58.17
N SER A 317 -36.48 25.29 58.88
CA SER A 317 -36.07 25.29 60.28
C SER A 317 -37.09 24.56 61.16
N THR A 318 -36.66 23.59 61.97
CA THR A 318 -36.65 23.69 63.44
C THR A 318 -36.32 22.35 64.12
N ALA A 319 -35.64 22.48 65.26
CA ALA A 319 -35.69 21.61 66.44
C ALA A 319 -35.07 20.20 66.37
N ALA A 320 -33.81 20.17 66.80
CA ALA A 320 -33.20 19.21 67.72
C ALA A 320 -34.09 18.09 68.29
N VAL A 321 -33.77 16.85 67.93
CA VAL A 321 -33.91 15.68 68.82
C VAL A 321 -32.64 14.84 68.68
N ARG A 322 -31.92 14.70 69.80
CA ARG A 322 -30.79 13.79 69.98
C ARG A 322 -31.30 12.36 69.94
N ASP A 323 -30.73 11.55 69.05
CA ASP A 323 -30.87 10.10 69.10
C ASP A 323 -29.48 9.48 69.37
N PRO A 324 -29.28 8.76 70.49
CA PRO A 324 -27.98 8.24 70.87
C PRO A 324 -27.91 6.73 70.64
N TYR A 325 -28.06 6.24 69.40
CA TYR A 325 -27.75 4.84 69.12
C TYR A 325 -27.13 4.65 67.73
N LEU A 326 -26.05 3.88 67.72
CA LEU A 326 -25.36 3.25 66.57
C LEU A 326 -24.29 4.09 65.85
N ARG A 327 -23.08 4.04 66.42
CA ARG A 327 -21.83 4.05 65.63
C ARG A 327 -20.81 3.11 66.24
N ARG A 328 -20.88 1.83 65.88
CA ARG A 328 -19.72 0.94 65.95
C ARG A 328 -18.95 1.16 64.66
N GLN A 329 -18.02 2.10 64.69
CA GLN A 329 -16.96 2.21 63.68
C GLN A 329 -16.01 1.05 63.91
N ASP A 330 -15.95 0.11 62.96
CA ASP A 330 -14.77 -0.72 62.81
C ASP A 330 -13.65 0.15 62.21
N PRO A 331 -12.53 0.35 62.91
CA PRO A 331 -11.37 0.99 62.33
C PRO A 331 -10.57 -0.07 61.56
N GLY A 332 -10.35 0.15 60.27
CA GLY A 332 -9.21 -0.46 59.60
C GLY A 332 -9.49 -1.25 58.35
N PHE A 333 -10.04 -0.61 57.32
CA PHE A 333 -9.59 -0.93 55.97
C PHE A 333 -9.57 0.35 55.13
N ARG A 334 -8.41 1.02 55.10
CA ARG A 334 -8.13 2.01 54.04
C ARG A 334 -7.86 1.20 52.78
N PRO A 335 -8.69 1.27 51.73
CA PRO A 335 -8.24 0.84 50.43
C PRO A 335 -7.15 1.82 50.02
N THR A 336 -5.89 1.39 50.12
CA THR A 336 -4.80 2.03 49.40
C THR A 336 -5.15 1.89 47.92
N MET A 337 -5.53 3.00 47.28
CA MET A 337 -5.56 3.08 45.82
C MET A 337 -4.24 2.52 45.30
N GLY A 338 -4.33 1.36 44.64
CA GLY A 338 -3.17 0.62 44.18
C GLY A 338 -2.35 1.45 43.21
N SER A 339 -1.04 1.37 43.38
CA SER A 339 0.03 1.93 42.55
C SER A 339 -0.15 1.75 41.03
N ASP A 340 -1.05 0.85 40.60
CA ASP A 340 -1.24 0.45 39.21
C ASP A 340 -1.99 1.49 38.37
N GLU A 341 -2.94 2.26 38.95
CA GLU A 341 -3.67 3.28 38.17
C GLU A 341 -2.79 4.51 37.86
N ALA A 342 -1.86 4.84 38.76
CA ALA A 342 -0.86 5.87 38.52
C ALA A 342 0.15 5.43 37.44
N HIS A 343 0.51 4.14 37.41
CA HIS A 343 1.45 3.61 36.43
C HIS A 343 0.85 3.56 35.02
N GLN A 344 -0.45 3.24 34.90
CA GLN A 344 -1.17 3.25 33.62
C GLN A 344 -1.34 4.66 33.03
N LYS A 345 -1.65 5.65 33.88
CA LYS A 345 -1.72 7.07 33.43
C LYS A 345 -0.36 7.61 33.02
N PHE A 346 0.72 7.12 33.64
CA PHE A 346 2.09 7.50 33.30
C PHE A 346 2.53 6.95 31.94
N THR A 347 2.27 5.66 31.66
CA THR A 347 2.61 5.02 30.38
C THR A 347 1.85 5.62 29.20
N LEU A 348 0.56 5.96 29.37
CA LEU A 348 -0.22 6.62 28.31
C LEU A 348 0.35 8.01 27.96
N ARG A 349 0.76 8.80 28.97
CA ARG A 349 1.36 10.12 28.75
C ARG A 349 2.72 10.04 28.06
N GLN A 350 3.56 9.05 28.42
CA GLN A 350 4.82 8.83 27.72
C GLN A 350 4.61 8.42 26.27
N GLY A 351 3.64 7.54 25.98
CA GLY A 351 3.32 7.14 24.60
C GLY A 351 2.88 8.32 23.72
N ILE A 352 2.05 9.23 24.25
CA ILE A 352 1.62 10.43 23.51
C ILE A 352 2.79 11.38 23.24
N LEU A 353 3.74 11.52 24.17
CA LEU A 353 4.93 12.35 23.99
C LEU A 353 5.86 11.78 22.91
N LEU A 354 6.08 10.46 22.90
CA LEU A 354 6.90 9.81 21.87
C LEU A 354 6.27 9.92 20.48
N LEU A 355 4.94 9.80 20.37
CA LEU A 355 4.23 10.00 19.10
C LEU A 355 4.38 11.44 18.58
N ARG A 356 4.25 12.45 19.45
CA ARG A 356 4.49 13.85 19.06
C ARG A 356 5.93 14.10 18.65
N GLN A 357 6.89 13.48 19.35
CA GLN A 357 8.31 13.62 19.00
C GLN A 357 8.61 12.99 17.64
N ALA A 358 8.02 11.83 17.33
CA ALA A 358 8.15 11.20 16.02
C ALA A 358 7.51 12.03 14.91
N GLN A 359 6.33 12.63 15.13
CA GLN A 359 5.73 13.55 14.16
C GLN A 359 6.61 14.77 13.90
N HIS A 360 7.17 15.37 14.95
CA HIS A 360 8.02 16.55 14.81
C HIS A 360 9.37 16.23 14.11
N GLN A 361 9.90 15.01 14.27
CA GLN A 361 11.07 14.56 13.50
C GLN A 361 10.73 14.40 12.02
N GLN A 362 9.54 13.87 11.72
CA GLN A 362 9.10 13.69 10.35
C GLN A 362 8.90 15.05 9.62
N GLU A 363 8.32 16.04 10.30
CA GLU A 363 8.19 17.42 9.77
C GLU A 363 9.57 18.06 9.53
N GLN A 364 10.56 17.83 10.39
CA GLN A 364 11.92 18.34 10.19
C GLN A 364 12.64 17.68 9.00
N GLU A 365 12.46 16.37 8.80
CA GLU A 365 13.03 15.67 7.64
C GLU A 365 12.41 16.15 6.32
N GLU A 366 11.13 16.53 6.33
CA GLU A 366 10.43 17.08 5.16
C GLU A 366 10.91 18.50 4.83
N GLU A 367 11.08 19.37 5.84
CA GLU A 367 11.66 20.71 5.66
C GLU A 367 13.11 20.64 5.14
N GLU A 368 13.94 19.72 5.66
CA GLU A 368 15.33 19.55 5.19
C GLU A 368 15.40 19.04 3.74
N GLN A 369 14.46 18.17 3.34
CA GLN A 369 14.34 17.72 1.95
C GLN A 369 13.90 18.85 1.00
N GLU A 370 12.98 19.72 1.44
CA GLU A 370 12.52 20.87 0.66
C GLU A 370 13.65 21.91 0.46
N GLU A 371 14.42 22.22 1.52
CA GLU A 371 15.59 23.10 1.41
C GLU A 371 16.67 22.52 0.50
N ALA A 372 16.94 21.20 0.58
CA ALA A 372 17.88 20.54 -0.31
C ALA A 372 17.45 20.61 -1.78
N ALA A 373 16.16 20.40 -2.06
CA ALA A 373 15.61 20.49 -3.41
C ALA A 373 15.68 21.92 -3.97
N LEU A 374 15.41 22.94 -3.14
CA LEU A 374 15.56 24.35 -3.52
C LEU A 374 17.03 24.72 -3.81
N SER A 375 17.97 24.21 -3.02
CA SER A 375 19.41 24.45 -3.23
C SER A 375 19.93 23.84 -4.54
N GLU A 376 19.46 22.64 -4.90
CA GLU A 376 19.80 22.01 -6.19
C GLU A 376 19.19 22.79 -7.36
N ALA A 377 17.95 23.28 -7.23
CA ALA A 377 17.29 24.09 -8.25
C ALA A 377 18.03 25.43 -8.50
N GLU A 378 18.55 26.08 -7.46
CA GLU A 378 19.36 27.30 -7.61
C GLU A 378 20.72 27.03 -8.27
N ARG A 379 21.38 25.90 -7.94
CA ARG A 379 22.63 25.50 -8.62
C ARG A 379 22.44 25.23 -10.10
N GLY A 380 21.28 24.73 -10.53
CA GLY A 380 20.99 24.49 -11.94
C GLY A 380 20.72 25.76 -12.76
N ARG A 381 20.52 26.91 -12.12
CA ARG A 381 20.18 28.18 -12.78
C ARG A 381 21.38 29.11 -13.00
N ASN A 382 22.48 28.89 -12.27
CA ASN A 382 23.77 29.58 -12.44
C ASN A 382 24.72 28.73 -13.28
#